data_AF-A0A1E7FE10-F1
#
_entry.id   AF-A0A1E7FE10-F1
#
_cell.length_a   1.000
_cell.length_b   1.000
_cell.length_c   1.000
_cell.angle_alpha   90.00
_cell.angle_beta   90.00
_cell.angle_gamma   90.00
#
_symmetry.space_group_name_H-M   'P 1'
#
loop_
_entity.id
_entity.type
_entity.pdbx_description
1 polymer ?
#
loop_
_entity_poly.entity_id
_entity_poly.type
_entity_poly.pdbx_seq_one_letter_code
_entity_poly.pdbx_strand_id
1 'polypeptide(L)'
;MGRKQKLRQERKIKNKNPTPPAVVTTAPEGTVEGIPSEAALTAIVKEIDSVFPKSNEFVQAMDTQIINGDKHYKLDNFEQCVLVKQGATKHGCVHSMRFMDVTLRKRSTTTEGHCNPMFMHLAHPWLLEGAIRGSFRCIMTLIGEYYCDHAEPNRNADVLIDYWGKIAHNANSRLPNLALNALKDEIERTCVICSKTDTKTLTLQQCIGCSFHCYCSETCQTIHWKEHNHRGECKQLRILNKYHKPYAKAIRDAAIRGDKEIPSLEKLRYKLGLTRPLEDYQELIDYNTHDGKAINPKDYVVAREDGTVWVGSIPSSPIGT
;
A
#
# COMPACT_ATOMS: atom_id res chain seq x y z
N MET A 1 21.94 -0.80 32.81
CA MET A 1 20.80 -0.16 32.11
C MET A 1 20.95 -0.35 30.61
N GLY A 2 19.92 -0.86 29.93
CA GLY A 2 19.97 -1.14 28.49
C GLY A 2 20.00 0.14 27.63
N ARG A 3 20.71 0.09 26.49
CA ARG A 3 20.94 1.23 25.56
C ARG A 3 19.66 1.98 25.15
N LYS A 4 18.50 1.30 25.10
CA LYS A 4 17.19 1.91 24.81
C LYS A 4 16.59 2.71 25.98
N GLN A 5 16.86 2.32 27.22
CA GLN A 5 16.42 3.05 28.42
C GLN A 5 17.16 4.38 28.54
N LYS A 6 18.44 4.40 28.13
CA LYS A 6 19.27 5.60 28.04
C LYS A 6 18.71 6.62 27.03
N LEU A 7 18.28 6.18 25.84
CA LEU A 7 17.63 7.05 24.84
C LEU A 7 16.30 7.64 25.32
N ARG A 8 15.49 6.88 26.10
CA ARG A 8 14.27 7.40 26.72
C ARG A 8 14.55 8.42 27.83
N GLN A 9 15.64 8.25 28.60
CA GLN A 9 16.05 9.24 29.61
C GLN A 9 16.68 10.49 28.98
N GLU A 10 17.51 10.37 27.95
CA GLU A 10 18.11 11.50 27.24
C GLU A 10 17.05 12.41 26.59
N ARG A 11 15.95 11.85 26.07
CA ARG A 11 14.80 12.65 25.60
C ARG A 11 14.08 13.40 26.71
N LYS A 12 14.01 12.83 27.93
CA LYS A 12 13.42 13.51 29.10
C LYS A 12 14.32 14.63 29.65
N ILE A 13 15.64 14.50 29.53
CA ILE A 13 16.60 15.50 30.01
C ILE A 13 16.67 16.71 29.08
N LYS A 14 16.60 16.50 27.75
CA LYS A 14 16.55 17.62 26.78
C LYS A 14 15.30 18.51 26.90
N ASN A 15 14.26 18.04 27.58
CA ASN A 15 13.01 18.79 27.80
C ASN A 15 12.95 19.54 29.15
N LYS A 16 14.05 19.60 29.90
CA LYS A 16 14.13 20.27 31.21
C LYS A 16 14.96 21.57 31.21
N ASN A 17 15.17 22.20 30.06
CA ASN A 17 15.70 23.56 30.08
C ASN A 17 14.65 24.52 30.66
N PRO A 18 15.02 25.45 31.57
CA PRO A 18 14.08 26.39 32.16
C PRO A 18 13.55 27.34 31.09
N THR A 19 12.24 27.34 30.90
CA THR A 19 11.54 28.32 30.07
C THR A 19 11.70 29.71 30.71
N PRO A 20 12.15 30.73 29.97
CA PRO A 20 12.12 32.12 30.45
C PRO A 20 10.66 32.57 30.72
N PRO A 21 10.45 33.57 31.60
CA PRO A 21 9.12 34.03 31.98
C PRO A 21 8.29 34.39 30.75
N ALA A 22 7.07 33.84 30.70
CA ALA A 22 6.17 33.91 29.57
C ALA A 22 5.76 35.36 29.27
N VAL A 23 6.20 35.88 28.13
CA VAL A 23 5.48 36.94 27.44
C VAL A 23 4.18 36.30 26.95
N VAL A 24 3.04 36.77 27.46
CA VAL A 24 1.71 36.37 27.00
C VAL A 24 1.52 36.96 25.61
N THR A 25 2.04 36.28 24.60
CA THR A 25 1.65 36.48 23.21
C THR A 25 0.44 35.59 22.98
N THR A 26 -0.73 36.21 22.81
CA THR A 26 -1.94 35.55 22.34
C THR A 26 -1.59 34.76 21.08
N ALA A 27 -1.65 33.43 21.17
CA ALA A 27 -1.47 32.56 20.03
C ALA A 27 -2.57 32.89 19.01
N PRO A 28 -2.23 33.09 17.72
CA PRO A 28 -3.24 33.25 16.70
C PRO A 28 -4.11 31.99 16.70
N GLU A 29 -5.43 32.17 16.80
CA GLU A 29 -6.39 31.09 16.61
C GLU A 29 -6.07 30.40 15.28
N GLY A 30 -5.55 29.17 15.38
CA GLY A 30 -5.22 28.38 14.21
C GLY A 30 -6.48 28.17 13.41
N THR A 31 -6.55 28.79 12.23
CA THR A 31 -7.63 28.56 11.28
C THR A 31 -7.65 27.06 10.97
N VAL A 32 -8.69 26.37 11.43
CA VAL A 32 -8.90 24.97 11.09
C VAL A 32 -9.15 24.93 9.59
N GLU A 33 -8.14 24.53 8.82
CA GLU A 33 -8.31 24.29 7.39
C GLU A 33 -9.42 23.25 7.22
N GLY A 34 -10.54 23.66 6.61
CA GLY A 34 -11.67 22.78 6.36
C GLY A 34 -11.25 21.59 5.48
N ILE A 35 -11.78 20.40 5.78
CA ILE A 35 -11.58 19.21 4.96
C ILE A 35 -12.04 19.54 3.52
N PRO A 36 -11.19 19.38 2.49
CA PRO A 36 -11.59 19.64 1.11
C PRO A 36 -12.79 18.78 0.71
N SER A 37 -13.68 19.32 -0.11
CA SER A 37 -14.82 18.54 -0.63
C SER A 37 -14.33 17.32 -1.42
N GLU A 38 -15.16 16.27 -1.51
CA GLU A 38 -14.84 15.05 -2.26
C GLU A 38 -14.49 15.34 -3.73
N ALA A 39 -15.19 16.31 -4.34
CA ALA A 39 -14.89 16.77 -5.70
C ALA A 39 -13.51 17.44 -5.80
N ALA A 40 -13.14 18.26 -4.81
CA ALA A 40 -11.82 18.90 -4.76
C ALA A 40 -10.70 17.86 -4.57
N LEU A 41 -10.90 16.89 -3.67
CA LEU A 41 -9.98 15.76 -3.51
C LEU A 41 -9.84 14.99 -4.83
N THR A 42 -10.95 14.65 -5.48
CA THR A 42 -10.94 13.94 -6.77
C THR A 42 -10.17 14.70 -7.85
N ALA A 43 -10.32 16.02 -7.91
CA ALA A 43 -9.59 16.88 -8.83
C ALA A 43 -8.07 16.90 -8.56
N ILE A 44 -7.68 17.09 -7.29
CA ILE A 44 -6.26 17.04 -6.87
C ILE A 44 -5.65 15.69 -7.22
N VAL A 45 -6.35 14.60 -6.93
CA VAL A 45 -5.89 13.25 -7.23
C VAL A 45 -5.73 13.02 -8.74
N LYS A 46 -6.65 13.55 -9.55
CA LYS A 46 -6.54 13.51 -11.01
C LYS A 46 -5.35 14.32 -11.52
N GLU A 47 -5.09 15.48 -10.92
CA GLU A 47 -3.94 16.34 -11.23
C GLU A 47 -2.61 15.64 -10.89
N ILE A 48 -2.51 15.02 -9.72
CA ILE A 48 -1.28 14.32 -9.29
C ILE A 48 -0.94 13.17 -10.23
N ASP A 49 -1.93 12.39 -10.65
CA ASP A 49 -1.68 11.20 -11.47
C ASP A 49 -1.66 11.48 -12.98
N SER A 50 -2.10 12.65 -13.44
CA SER A 50 -2.05 13.02 -14.86
C SER A 50 -0.62 13.20 -15.39
N VAL A 51 0.35 13.39 -14.49
CA VAL A 51 1.78 13.51 -14.83
C VAL A 51 2.40 12.21 -15.33
N PHE A 52 1.80 11.05 -15.03
CA PHE A 52 2.31 9.78 -15.51
C PHE A 52 1.96 9.57 -16.98
N PRO A 53 2.93 9.15 -17.82
CA PRO A 53 2.67 8.92 -19.23
C PRO A 53 1.69 7.76 -19.42
N LYS A 54 0.82 7.90 -20.42
CA LYS A 54 -0.06 6.83 -20.89
C LYS A 54 0.67 6.03 -21.96
N SER A 55 0.62 4.70 -21.87
CA SER A 55 1.07 3.84 -22.95
C SER A 55 0.07 3.84 -24.10
N ASN A 56 0.52 3.53 -25.31
CA ASN A 56 -0.37 3.40 -26.47
C ASN A 56 -1.40 2.29 -26.24
N GLU A 57 -1.00 1.20 -25.61
CA GLU A 57 -1.88 0.08 -25.25
C GLU A 57 -2.96 0.52 -24.25
N PHE A 58 -2.62 1.38 -23.27
CA PHE A 58 -3.62 1.97 -22.38
C PHE A 58 -4.60 2.85 -23.14
N VAL A 59 -4.10 3.74 -24.01
CA VAL A 59 -4.95 4.65 -24.80
C VAL A 59 -5.89 3.83 -25.68
N GLN A 60 -5.37 2.82 -26.39
CA GLN A 60 -6.16 1.92 -27.22
C GLN A 60 -7.21 1.15 -26.41
N ALA A 61 -6.86 0.66 -25.21
CA ALA A 61 -7.81 -0.04 -24.35
C ALA A 61 -8.91 0.87 -23.79
N MET A 62 -8.65 2.16 -23.63
CA MET A 62 -9.63 3.15 -23.15
C MET A 62 -10.48 3.72 -24.29
N ASP A 63 -10.04 3.58 -25.53
CA ASP A 63 -10.81 4.02 -26.68
C ASP A 63 -12.02 3.10 -26.87
N THR A 64 -13.21 3.69 -26.77
CA THR A 64 -14.47 2.94 -26.86
C THR A 64 -14.89 2.70 -28.31
N GLN A 65 -14.23 3.35 -29.28
CA GLN A 65 -14.56 3.24 -30.70
C GLN A 65 -13.28 3.17 -31.54
N ILE A 66 -12.79 1.96 -31.79
CA ILE A 66 -11.73 1.77 -32.77
C ILE A 66 -12.38 1.83 -34.16
N ILE A 67 -12.09 2.90 -34.91
CA ILE A 67 -12.53 3.08 -36.29
C ILE A 67 -11.54 2.35 -37.20
N ASN A 68 -11.97 1.24 -37.81
CA ASN A 68 -11.22 0.54 -38.84
C ASN A 68 -12.04 0.56 -40.15
N GLY A 69 -11.90 1.64 -40.92
CA GLY A 69 -12.78 1.95 -42.04
C GLY A 69 -14.19 2.31 -41.55
N ASP A 70 -15.23 1.79 -42.21
CA ASP A 70 -16.63 2.05 -41.86
C ASP A 70 -17.17 1.19 -40.69
N LYS A 71 -16.32 0.35 -40.07
CA LYS A 71 -16.72 -0.54 -38.99
C LYS A 71 -16.30 0.01 -37.62
N HIS A 72 -17.27 0.17 -36.72
CA HIS A 72 -17.04 0.43 -35.31
C HIS A 72 -16.76 -0.88 -34.58
N TYR A 73 -15.53 -1.06 -34.10
CA TYR A 73 -15.17 -2.18 -33.24
C TYR A 73 -15.04 -1.71 -31.79
N LYS A 74 -15.80 -2.34 -30.90
CA LYS A 74 -15.65 -2.16 -29.45
C LYS A 74 -14.86 -3.33 -28.91
N LEU A 75 -13.69 -3.06 -28.34
CA LEU A 75 -12.87 -4.07 -27.69
C LEU A 75 -13.67 -4.76 -26.58
N ASP A 76 -13.62 -6.08 -26.53
CA ASP A 76 -14.19 -6.82 -25.42
C ASP A 76 -13.34 -6.65 -24.14
N ASN A 77 -13.89 -7.09 -23.00
CA ASN A 77 -13.21 -6.98 -21.71
C ASN A 77 -11.93 -7.83 -21.61
N PHE A 78 -11.77 -8.83 -22.46
CA PHE A 78 -10.56 -9.66 -22.53
C PHE A 78 -9.47 -8.95 -23.30
N GLU A 79 -9.78 -8.41 -24.49
CA GLU A 79 -8.85 -7.63 -25.30
C GLU A 79 -8.33 -6.38 -24.56
N GLN A 80 -9.23 -5.65 -23.88
CA GLN A 80 -8.83 -4.52 -23.04
C GLN A 80 -7.86 -4.96 -21.93
N CYS A 81 -8.12 -6.10 -21.28
CA CYS A 81 -7.25 -6.66 -20.24
C CYS A 81 -5.88 -7.05 -20.79
N VAL A 82 -5.82 -7.62 -21.99
CA VAL A 82 -4.55 -7.95 -22.65
C VAL A 82 -3.75 -6.68 -22.94
N LEU A 83 -4.37 -5.66 -23.51
CA LEU A 83 -3.72 -4.37 -23.81
C LEU A 83 -3.22 -3.68 -22.55
N VAL A 84 -4.05 -3.55 -21.51
CA VAL A 84 -3.60 -2.91 -20.26
C VAL A 84 -2.52 -3.73 -19.56
N LYS A 85 -2.59 -5.07 -19.55
CA LYS A 85 -1.50 -5.90 -19.04
C LYS A 85 -0.19 -5.66 -19.80
N GLN A 86 -0.26 -5.54 -21.13
CA GLN A 86 0.91 -5.21 -21.94
C GLN A 86 1.45 -3.82 -21.61
N GLY A 87 0.59 -2.80 -21.49
CA GLY A 87 0.99 -1.45 -21.10
C GLY A 87 1.68 -1.40 -19.73
N ALA A 88 1.17 -2.17 -18.77
CA ALA A 88 1.75 -2.26 -17.43
C ALA A 88 3.12 -2.99 -17.43
N THR A 89 3.22 -4.11 -18.13
CA THR A 89 4.42 -4.97 -18.12
C THR A 89 5.54 -4.47 -19.02
N LYS A 90 5.23 -4.04 -20.25
CA LYS A 90 6.24 -3.64 -21.25
C LYS A 90 6.69 -2.18 -21.10
N HIS A 91 5.79 -1.30 -20.64
CA HIS A 91 6.05 0.14 -20.58
C HIS A 91 5.97 0.71 -19.18
N GLY A 92 5.74 -0.12 -18.15
CA GLY A 92 5.61 0.35 -16.78
C GLY A 92 4.47 1.36 -16.58
N CYS A 93 3.44 1.32 -17.43
CA CYS A 93 2.38 2.32 -17.43
C CYS A 93 1.52 2.24 -16.16
N VAL A 94 1.61 3.28 -15.35
CA VAL A 94 0.88 3.40 -14.08
C VAL A 94 -0.63 3.37 -14.28
N HIS A 95 -1.14 4.01 -15.34
CA HIS A 95 -2.57 3.99 -15.67
C HIS A 95 -3.05 2.58 -16.00
N SER A 96 -2.25 1.81 -16.74
CA SER A 96 -2.53 0.40 -17.00
C SER A 96 -2.56 -0.43 -15.72
N MET A 97 -1.59 -0.22 -14.81
CA MET A 97 -1.55 -0.92 -13.51
C MET A 97 -2.81 -0.65 -12.67
N ARG A 98 -3.25 0.61 -12.60
CA ARG A 98 -4.50 0.96 -11.95
C ARG A 98 -5.71 0.32 -12.64
N PHE A 99 -5.71 0.28 -13.97
CA PHE A 99 -6.83 -0.28 -14.71
C PHE A 99 -6.92 -1.80 -14.56
N MET A 100 -5.78 -2.50 -14.46
CA MET A 100 -5.73 -3.93 -14.15
C MET A 100 -6.53 -4.26 -12.88
N ASP A 101 -6.37 -3.45 -11.81
CA ASP A 101 -7.19 -3.60 -10.61
C ASP A 101 -8.68 -3.47 -10.88
N VAL A 102 -9.10 -2.39 -11.56
CA VAL A 102 -10.52 -2.15 -11.88
C VAL A 102 -11.10 -3.28 -12.70
N THR A 103 -10.37 -3.79 -13.70
CA THR A 103 -10.82 -4.90 -14.55
C THR A 103 -10.93 -6.21 -13.77
N LEU A 104 -9.94 -6.54 -12.95
CA LEU A 104 -9.94 -7.77 -12.16
C LEU A 104 -11.04 -7.76 -11.09
N ARG A 105 -11.30 -6.61 -10.46
CA ARG A 105 -12.42 -6.46 -9.52
C ARG A 105 -13.80 -6.52 -10.21
N LYS A 106 -13.96 -5.91 -11.38
CA LYS A 106 -15.23 -5.92 -12.12
C LYS A 106 -15.60 -7.29 -12.67
N ARG A 107 -14.64 -8.11 -13.08
CA ARG A 107 -14.91 -9.52 -13.49
C ARG A 107 -15.54 -10.35 -12.38
N SER A 108 -15.49 -9.83 -11.17
CA SER A 108 -15.98 -10.48 -9.97
C SER A 108 -17.42 -10.08 -9.61
N THR A 109 -18.04 -9.10 -10.25
CA THR A 109 -19.44 -8.80 -9.90
C THR A 109 -20.36 -9.87 -10.46
N THR A 110 -21.04 -10.63 -9.59
CA THR A 110 -22.15 -11.50 -10.02
C THR A 110 -23.31 -10.63 -10.52
N THR A 111 -24.29 -11.23 -11.20
CA THR A 111 -25.50 -10.54 -11.69
C THR A 111 -26.31 -9.83 -10.59
N GLU A 112 -26.01 -10.11 -9.31
CA GLU A 112 -26.66 -9.51 -8.14
C GLU A 112 -25.95 -8.24 -7.62
N GLY A 113 -24.92 -7.74 -8.31
CA GLY A 113 -24.24 -6.49 -7.94
C GLY A 113 -23.30 -6.60 -6.74
N HIS A 114 -23.13 -7.80 -6.17
CA HIS A 114 -22.11 -8.06 -5.15
C HIS A 114 -20.74 -8.28 -5.81
N CYS A 115 -19.74 -7.51 -5.38
CA CYS A 115 -18.35 -7.77 -5.72
C CYS A 115 -17.94 -9.12 -5.14
N ASN A 116 -17.78 -10.14 -5.98
CA ASN A 116 -17.12 -11.37 -5.55
C ASN A 116 -15.66 -10.98 -5.20
N PRO A 117 -15.12 -11.31 -4.02
CA PRO A 117 -13.73 -11.00 -3.70
C PRO A 117 -12.72 -11.85 -4.50
N MET A 118 -13.19 -12.75 -5.38
CA MET A 118 -12.41 -13.80 -6.06
C MET A 118 -11.09 -13.39 -6.71
N PHE A 119 -10.86 -12.13 -7.07
CA PHE A 119 -9.64 -11.72 -7.78
C PHE A 119 -8.88 -10.58 -7.10
N MET A 120 -9.19 -10.26 -5.84
CA MET A 120 -8.47 -9.22 -5.11
C MET A 120 -6.97 -9.51 -5.00
N HIS A 121 -6.60 -10.76 -4.68
CA HIS A 121 -5.19 -11.16 -4.59
C HIS A 121 -4.45 -11.05 -5.93
N LEU A 122 -5.16 -11.15 -7.06
CA LEU A 122 -4.58 -10.96 -8.40
C LEU A 122 -4.42 -9.48 -8.76
N ALA A 123 -5.29 -8.62 -8.25
CA ALA A 123 -5.28 -7.17 -8.50
C ALA A 123 -4.27 -6.43 -7.61
N HIS A 124 -4.11 -6.88 -6.36
CA HIS A 124 -3.20 -6.30 -5.37
C HIS A 124 -1.77 -6.01 -5.89
N PRO A 125 -1.05 -6.93 -6.53
CA PRO A 125 0.32 -6.66 -6.98
C PRO A 125 0.40 -5.54 -8.03
N TRP A 126 -0.65 -5.32 -8.84
CA TRP A 126 -0.67 -4.21 -9.80
C TRP A 126 -0.85 -2.87 -9.12
N LEU A 127 -1.70 -2.79 -8.10
CA LEU A 127 -1.83 -1.59 -7.29
C LEU A 127 -0.54 -1.29 -6.51
N LEU A 128 0.08 -2.32 -5.96
CA LEU A 128 1.35 -2.19 -5.25
C LEU A 128 2.45 -1.63 -6.18
N GLU A 129 2.55 -2.13 -7.41
CA GLU A 129 3.44 -1.57 -8.44
C GLU A 129 3.16 -0.09 -8.73
N GLY A 130 1.88 0.27 -8.95
CA GLY A 130 1.50 1.66 -9.19
C GLY A 130 1.80 2.57 -7.99
N ALA A 131 1.59 2.08 -6.77
CA ALA A 131 1.86 2.81 -5.52
C ALA A 131 3.36 3.02 -5.29
N ILE A 132 4.19 2.01 -5.57
CA ILE A 132 5.66 2.11 -5.54
C ILE A 132 6.16 3.16 -6.54
N ARG A 133 5.51 3.26 -7.71
CA ARG A 133 5.80 4.30 -8.72
C ARG A 133 5.28 5.68 -8.32
N GLY A 134 4.57 5.79 -7.20
CA GLY A 134 4.07 7.05 -6.65
C GLY A 134 2.73 7.51 -7.21
N SER A 135 1.92 6.60 -7.77
CA SER A 135 0.52 6.91 -8.09
C SER A 135 -0.27 7.10 -6.82
N PHE A 136 -0.89 8.27 -6.72
CA PHE A 136 -1.74 8.59 -5.58
C PHE A 136 -3.01 7.74 -5.60
N ARG A 137 -3.63 7.54 -6.77
CA ARG A 137 -4.82 6.68 -6.87
C ARG A 137 -4.52 5.25 -6.44
N CYS A 138 -3.41 4.66 -6.89
CA CYS A 138 -3.07 3.30 -6.46
C CYS A 138 -2.81 3.22 -4.94
N ILE A 139 -2.16 4.23 -4.35
CA ILE A 139 -1.95 4.31 -2.89
C ILE A 139 -3.30 4.33 -2.15
N MET A 140 -4.22 5.21 -2.56
CA MET A 140 -5.51 5.33 -1.88
C MET A 140 -6.38 4.09 -2.06
N THR A 141 -6.34 3.47 -3.24
CA THR A 141 -7.04 2.20 -3.50
C THR A 141 -6.48 1.09 -2.61
N LEU A 142 -5.15 0.98 -2.45
CA LEU A 142 -4.56 0.01 -1.50
C LEU A 142 -5.02 0.26 -0.06
N ILE A 143 -4.97 1.51 0.40
CA ILE A 143 -5.34 1.85 1.78
C ILE A 143 -6.83 1.52 2.00
N GLY A 144 -7.72 2.13 1.22
CA GLY A 144 -9.16 2.02 1.44
C GLY A 144 -9.66 0.61 1.17
N GLU A 145 -9.47 0.14 -0.06
CA GLU A 145 -10.14 -1.09 -0.49
C GLU A 145 -9.41 -2.35 -0.04
N TYR A 146 -8.08 -2.34 0.10
CA TYR A 146 -7.34 -3.58 0.42
C TYR A 146 -7.01 -3.72 1.89
N TYR A 147 -6.66 -2.62 2.55
CA TYR A 147 -6.20 -2.65 3.94
C TYR A 147 -7.29 -2.26 4.95
N CYS A 148 -8.19 -1.33 4.63
CA CYS A 148 -9.29 -0.95 5.52
C CYS A 148 -10.54 -1.82 5.32
N ASP A 149 -11.08 -1.90 4.10
CA ASP A 149 -12.43 -2.45 3.86
C ASP A 149 -12.46 -3.98 3.81
N HIS A 150 -11.32 -4.61 3.51
CA HIS A 150 -11.27 -6.02 3.11
C HIS A 150 -10.26 -6.85 3.89
N ALA A 151 -9.51 -6.28 4.82
CA ALA A 151 -8.90 -7.08 5.86
C ALA A 151 -10.01 -7.70 6.73
N GLU A 152 -9.97 -9.00 6.98
CA GLU A 152 -10.78 -9.57 8.06
C GLU A 152 -10.56 -8.77 9.35
N PRO A 153 -11.53 -8.68 10.28
CA PRO A 153 -11.44 -7.83 11.49
C PRO A 153 -10.21 -8.08 12.37
N ASN A 154 -9.44 -9.13 12.07
CA ASN A 154 -8.24 -9.58 12.76
C ASN A 154 -6.96 -9.48 11.92
N ARG A 155 -6.99 -8.91 10.71
CA ARG A 155 -5.85 -8.83 9.77
C ARG A 155 -5.57 -7.40 9.31
N ASN A 156 -5.73 -6.45 10.22
CA ASN A 156 -5.48 -5.04 9.93
C ASN A 156 -4.03 -4.85 9.46
N ALA A 157 -3.87 -4.29 8.27
CA ALA A 157 -2.57 -3.94 7.72
C ALA A 157 -2.18 -2.50 8.11
N ASP A 158 -2.40 -2.15 9.38
CA ASP A 158 -2.27 -0.80 9.93
C ASP A 158 -0.89 -0.21 9.66
N VAL A 159 0.16 -1.04 9.73
CA VAL A 159 1.53 -0.63 9.49
C VAL A 159 1.72 -0.21 8.03
N LEU A 160 1.07 -0.92 7.10
CA LEU A 160 1.11 -0.58 5.68
C LEU A 160 0.25 0.64 5.38
N ILE A 161 -0.91 0.78 6.04
CA ILE A 161 -1.76 1.97 5.95
C ILE A 161 -0.96 3.22 6.33
N ASP A 162 -0.28 3.20 7.49
CA ASP A 162 0.57 4.30 7.94
C ASP A 162 1.73 4.57 6.97
N TYR A 163 2.37 3.52 6.46
CA TYR A 163 3.45 3.66 5.49
C TYR A 163 2.97 4.37 4.22
N TRP A 164 1.92 3.86 3.60
CA TRP A 164 1.39 4.39 2.35
C TRP A 164 0.78 5.78 2.53
N GLY A 165 0.13 6.03 3.67
CA GLY A 165 -0.34 7.36 4.06
C GLY A 165 0.78 8.39 4.12
N LYS A 166 1.93 8.03 4.71
CA LYS A 166 3.15 8.88 4.71
C LYS A 166 3.68 9.13 3.31
N ILE A 167 3.71 8.11 2.45
CA ILE A 167 4.17 8.26 1.06
C ILE A 167 3.23 9.20 0.29
N ALA A 168 1.92 9.02 0.42
CA ALA A 168 0.89 9.86 -0.20
C ALA A 168 1.02 11.32 0.23
N HIS A 169 1.13 11.58 1.53
CA HIS A 169 1.29 12.93 2.08
C HIS A 169 2.59 13.60 1.60
N ASN A 170 3.70 12.86 1.57
CA ASN A 170 4.98 13.39 1.07
C ASN A 170 4.96 13.67 -0.43
N ALA A 171 4.11 13.00 -1.21
CA ALA A 171 3.98 13.23 -2.64
C ALA A 171 3.22 14.53 -2.95
N ASN A 172 2.26 14.93 -2.10
CA ASN A 172 1.55 16.20 -2.22
C ASN A 172 0.98 16.65 -0.87
N SER A 173 1.58 17.69 -0.30
CA SER A 173 1.18 18.25 1.00
C SER A 173 -0.18 18.94 1.00
N ARG A 174 -0.76 19.23 -0.18
CA ARG A 174 -2.13 19.77 -0.30
C ARG A 174 -3.19 18.78 0.16
N LEU A 175 -2.84 17.50 0.22
CA LEU A 175 -3.76 16.48 0.65
C LEU A 175 -3.77 16.40 2.17
N PRO A 176 -4.97 16.38 2.78
CA PRO A 176 -5.07 16.22 4.23
C PRO A 176 -4.35 14.95 4.64
N ASN A 177 -3.82 14.97 5.86
CA ASN A 177 -3.10 13.86 6.42
C ASN A 177 -4.08 12.74 6.86
N LEU A 178 -4.82 12.18 5.88
CA LEU A 178 -6.00 11.36 6.06
C LEU A 178 -5.74 10.10 6.91
N ALA A 179 -4.55 9.52 6.78
CA ALA A 179 -4.23 8.22 7.37
C ALA A 179 -3.51 8.29 8.72
N LEU A 180 -3.09 9.47 9.18
CA LEU A 180 -2.07 9.55 10.23
C LEU A 180 -2.59 9.97 11.59
N ASN A 181 -3.57 10.87 11.67
CA ASN A 181 -3.95 11.42 12.97
C ASN A 181 -4.88 10.46 13.72
N ALA A 182 -5.87 9.87 13.05
CA ALA A 182 -6.79 8.90 13.66
C ALA A 182 -6.06 7.62 14.09
N LEU A 183 -5.21 7.07 13.21
CA LEU A 183 -4.46 5.84 13.50
C LEU A 183 -3.44 6.04 14.65
N LYS A 184 -2.70 7.17 14.66
CA LYS A 184 -1.67 7.41 15.68
C LYS A 184 -2.19 7.38 17.11
N ASP A 185 -3.32 8.04 17.35
CA ASP A 185 -3.86 8.15 18.71
C ASP A 185 -4.35 6.78 19.23
N GLU A 186 -4.84 5.93 18.34
CA GLU A 186 -5.32 4.58 18.66
C GLU A 186 -4.17 3.58 18.89
N ILE A 187 -3.09 3.71 18.11
CA ILE A 187 -1.95 2.77 18.11
C ILE A 187 -0.93 3.05 19.22
N GLU A 188 -0.75 4.30 19.63
CA GLU A 188 0.40 4.65 20.47
C GLU A 188 0.32 4.15 21.93
N ARG A 189 -0.85 3.67 22.42
CA ARG A 189 -1.03 3.41 23.86
C ARG A 189 -1.88 2.21 24.25
N THR A 190 -2.19 1.31 23.32
CA THR A 190 -3.03 0.14 23.61
C THR A 190 -2.35 -1.16 23.14
N CYS A 191 -2.54 -2.23 23.89
CA CYS A 191 -2.09 -3.56 23.46
C CYS A 191 -2.98 -4.02 22.31
N VAL A 192 -2.41 -4.29 21.13
CA VAL A 192 -3.20 -4.66 19.93
C VAL A 192 -4.02 -5.95 20.10
N ILE A 193 -3.67 -6.83 21.05
CA ILE A 193 -4.38 -8.10 21.28
C ILE A 193 -5.42 -8.03 22.40
N CYS A 194 -5.15 -7.31 23.48
CA CYS A 194 -6.03 -7.33 24.67
C CYS A 194 -6.48 -5.94 25.13
N SER A 195 -6.18 -4.91 24.34
CA SER A 195 -6.58 -3.51 24.53
C SER A 195 -6.13 -2.85 25.84
N LYS A 196 -5.29 -3.52 26.65
CA LYS A 196 -4.69 -2.93 27.86
C LYS A 196 -3.91 -1.69 27.49
N THR A 197 -4.08 -0.63 28.27
CA THR A 197 -3.39 0.64 28.07
C THR A 197 -2.16 0.76 28.95
N ASP A 198 -1.25 1.66 28.57
CA ASP A 198 -0.13 2.05 29.42
C ASP A 198 -0.64 2.60 30.77
N THR A 199 -0.08 2.11 31.88
CA THR A 199 -0.36 2.60 33.23
C THR A 199 0.94 2.93 33.96
N LYS A 200 0.86 3.42 35.21
CA LYS A 200 2.05 3.65 36.04
C LYS A 200 2.84 2.37 36.32
N THR A 201 2.19 1.21 36.29
CA THR A 201 2.77 -0.10 36.62
C THR A 201 2.96 -1.00 35.40
N LEU A 202 2.25 -0.74 34.31
CA LEU A 202 2.36 -1.47 33.05
C LEU A 202 2.90 -0.55 31.96
N THR A 203 4.07 -0.89 31.42
CA THR A 203 4.61 -0.24 30.23
C THR A 203 4.53 -1.22 29.07
N LEU A 204 3.78 -0.87 28.03
CA LEU A 204 3.67 -1.59 26.79
C LEU A 204 5.01 -1.59 26.05
N GLN A 205 5.29 -2.71 25.41
CA GLN A 205 6.48 -2.94 24.60
C GLN A 205 6.12 -2.82 23.12
N GLN A 206 6.88 -2.02 22.38
CA GLN A 206 6.70 -1.90 20.94
C GLN A 206 7.41 -3.03 20.21
N CYS A 207 6.83 -3.49 19.09
CA CYS A 207 7.49 -4.41 18.18
C CYS A 207 8.88 -3.87 17.79
N ILE A 208 9.94 -4.64 17.99
CA ILE A 208 11.31 -4.20 17.69
C ILE A 208 11.52 -4.00 16.18
N GLY A 209 10.77 -4.71 15.34
CA GLY A 209 10.89 -4.65 13.89
C GLY A 209 10.28 -3.39 13.27
N CYS A 210 8.99 -3.14 13.52
CA CYS A 210 8.27 -2.00 12.94
C CYS A 210 8.12 -0.79 13.88
N SER A 211 8.28 -0.99 15.19
CA SER A 211 7.99 0.04 16.23
C SER A 211 6.58 0.61 16.18
N PHE A 212 5.63 -0.13 15.59
CA PHE A 212 4.28 0.33 15.35
C PHE A 212 3.31 -0.20 16.41
N HIS A 213 3.08 -1.52 16.46
CA HIS A 213 2.20 -2.11 17.47
C HIS A 213 2.86 -2.17 18.86
N CYS A 214 2.01 -2.02 19.86
CA CYS A 214 2.32 -2.13 21.28
C CYS A 214 1.72 -3.41 21.89
N TYR A 215 2.41 -3.98 22.88
CA TYR A 215 2.00 -5.22 23.55
C TYR A 215 2.22 -5.13 25.06
N CYS A 216 1.30 -5.70 25.84
CA CYS A 216 1.47 -5.79 27.30
C CYS A 216 2.36 -6.96 27.74
N SER A 217 2.58 -7.95 26.87
CA SER A 217 3.36 -9.15 27.15
C SER A 217 3.88 -9.80 25.87
N GLU A 218 4.89 -10.67 26.01
CA GLU A 218 5.41 -11.51 24.92
C GLU A 218 4.35 -12.47 24.37
N THR A 219 3.42 -12.92 25.22
CA THR A 219 2.27 -13.75 24.80
C THR A 219 1.40 -13.01 23.80
N CYS A 220 0.98 -11.77 24.10
CA CYS A 220 0.20 -10.96 23.14
C CYS A 220 0.99 -10.68 21.87
N GLN A 221 2.29 -10.41 21.97
CA GLN A 221 3.13 -10.25 20.78
C GLN A 221 3.15 -11.53 19.92
N THR A 222 3.27 -12.70 20.54
CA THR A 222 3.34 -13.99 19.85
C THR A 222 2.03 -14.34 19.14
N ILE A 223 0.89 -14.07 19.79
CA ILE A 223 -0.45 -14.23 19.20
C ILE A 223 -0.56 -13.33 17.97
N HIS A 224 -0.27 -12.02 18.10
CA HIS A 224 -0.29 -11.10 16.96
C HIS A 224 0.66 -11.54 15.83
N TRP A 225 1.84 -12.03 16.20
CA TRP A 225 2.87 -12.46 15.26
C TRP A 225 2.45 -13.67 14.41
N LYS A 226 1.80 -14.67 15.02
CA LYS A 226 1.46 -15.94 14.37
C LYS A 226 0.02 -15.96 13.83
N GLU A 227 -0.94 -15.61 14.67
CA GLU A 227 -2.36 -15.80 14.38
C GLU A 227 -2.95 -14.65 13.55
N HIS A 228 -2.38 -13.45 13.69
CA HIS A 228 -2.82 -12.24 12.98
C HIS A 228 -1.84 -11.80 11.89
N ASN A 229 -0.87 -12.64 11.53
CA ASN A 229 0.12 -12.40 10.48
C ASN A 229 0.89 -11.06 10.58
N HIS A 230 1.10 -10.51 11.78
CA HIS A 230 1.97 -9.33 11.94
C HIS A 230 3.40 -9.60 11.45
N ARG A 231 3.84 -10.87 11.44
CA ARG A 231 5.13 -11.29 10.89
C ARG A 231 5.31 -10.85 9.44
N GLY A 232 4.35 -11.14 8.57
CA GLY A 232 4.45 -10.82 7.15
C GLY A 232 4.43 -9.32 6.91
N GLU A 233 3.47 -8.64 7.54
CA GLU A 233 3.32 -7.19 7.50
C GLU A 233 4.59 -6.46 7.98
N CYS A 234 5.13 -6.85 9.15
CA CYS A 234 6.34 -6.27 9.71
C CYS A 234 7.55 -6.43 8.78
N LYS A 235 7.69 -7.59 8.12
CA LYS A 235 8.77 -7.82 7.17
C LYS A 235 8.59 -7.03 5.88
N GLN A 236 7.37 -6.93 5.36
CA GLN A 236 7.09 -6.11 4.19
C GLN A 236 7.39 -4.64 4.46
N LEU A 237 7.00 -4.10 5.63
CA LEU A 237 7.41 -2.75 6.03
C LEU A 237 8.93 -2.60 6.02
N ARG A 238 9.68 -3.58 6.55
CA ARG A 238 11.14 -3.51 6.56
C ARG A 238 11.73 -3.48 5.15
N ILE A 239 11.16 -4.24 4.22
CA ILE A 239 11.54 -4.21 2.80
C ILE A 239 11.26 -2.81 2.23
N LEU A 240 10.04 -2.28 2.42
CA LEU A 240 9.64 -0.96 1.96
C LEU A 240 10.51 0.17 2.55
N ASN A 241 10.78 0.15 3.84
CA ASN A 241 11.66 1.14 4.48
C ASN A 241 13.11 1.08 3.99
N LYS A 242 13.60 -0.12 3.63
CA LYS A 242 14.98 -0.30 3.17
C LYS A 242 15.15 -0.01 1.69
N TYR A 243 14.20 -0.40 0.85
CA TYR A 243 14.36 -0.42 -0.61
C TYR A 243 13.40 0.50 -1.36
N HIS A 244 12.29 0.93 -0.76
CA HIS A 244 11.38 1.91 -1.37
C HIS A 244 11.61 3.32 -0.82
N LYS A 245 11.47 3.49 0.51
CA LYS A 245 11.47 4.82 1.16
C LYS A 245 12.65 5.74 0.78
N PRO A 246 13.92 5.26 0.73
CA PRO A 246 15.05 6.12 0.36
C PRO A 246 15.05 6.53 -1.13
N TYR A 247 14.34 5.79 -1.97
CA TYR A 247 14.33 5.92 -3.43
C TYR A 247 12.97 6.34 -3.99
N ALA A 248 11.93 6.51 -3.16
CA ALA A 248 10.55 6.73 -3.59
C ALA A 248 10.43 7.91 -4.55
N LYS A 249 11.08 9.04 -4.23
CA LYS A 249 11.12 10.21 -5.12
C LYS A 249 11.80 9.89 -6.46
N ALA A 250 12.97 9.26 -6.44
CA ALA A 250 13.71 8.92 -7.65
C ALA A 250 12.95 7.93 -8.54
N ILE A 251 12.29 6.92 -7.95
CA ILE A 251 11.44 5.96 -8.65
C ILE A 251 10.26 6.68 -9.30
N ARG A 252 9.58 7.58 -8.57
CA ARG A 252 8.47 8.37 -9.10
C ARG A 252 8.90 9.27 -10.25
N ASP A 253 9.97 10.03 -10.07
CA ASP A 253 10.48 10.96 -11.10
C ASP A 253 10.89 10.20 -12.38
N ALA A 254 11.48 9.01 -12.24
CA ALA A 254 11.79 8.12 -13.36
C ALA A 254 10.53 7.57 -14.05
N ALA A 255 9.53 7.16 -13.28
CA ALA A 255 8.24 6.72 -13.84
C ALA A 255 7.51 7.85 -14.60
N ILE A 256 7.62 9.10 -14.14
CA ILE A 256 7.06 10.29 -14.83
C ILE A 256 7.78 10.56 -16.15
N ARG A 257 9.11 10.41 -16.19
CA ARG A 257 9.88 10.51 -17.44
C ARG A 257 9.60 9.37 -18.42
N GLY A 258 9.02 8.26 -17.95
CA GLY A 258 8.80 7.06 -18.75
C GLY A 258 10.03 6.17 -18.83
N ASP A 259 10.95 6.27 -17.87
CA ASP A 259 12.14 5.42 -17.81
C ASP A 259 11.71 3.95 -17.63
N LYS A 260 12.17 3.07 -18.53
CA LYS A 260 11.86 1.64 -18.51
C LYS A 260 12.72 0.88 -17.49
N GLU A 261 13.98 1.28 -17.38
CA GLU A 261 14.96 0.64 -16.53
C GLU A 261 15.22 1.51 -15.30
N ILE A 262 14.66 1.11 -14.16
CA ILE A 262 14.82 1.80 -12.88
C ILE A 262 15.46 0.81 -11.90
N PRO A 263 16.79 0.78 -11.74
CA PRO A 263 17.48 -0.27 -10.96
C PRO A 263 17.00 -0.42 -9.52
N SER A 264 16.66 0.69 -8.86
CA SER A 264 16.09 0.68 -7.50
C SER A 264 14.71 0.02 -7.45
N LEU A 265 13.90 0.20 -8.50
CA LEU A 265 12.60 -0.43 -8.64
C LEU A 265 12.74 -1.93 -8.89
N GLU A 266 13.60 -2.36 -9.81
CA GLU A 266 13.82 -3.79 -10.08
C GLU A 266 14.29 -4.54 -8.82
N LYS A 267 15.23 -3.94 -8.08
CA LYS A 267 15.66 -4.49 -6.80
C LYS A 267 14.52 -4.58 -5.79
N LEU A 268 13.68 -3.56 -5.70
CA LEU A 268 12.52 -3.55 -4.81
C LEU A 268 11.48 -4.61 -5.21
N ARG A 269 11.20 -4.75 -6.51
CA ARG A 269 10.28 -5.76 -7.06
C ARG A 269 10.70 -7.16 -6.68
N TYR A 270 11.98 -7.49 -6.89
CA TYR A 270 12.55 -8.76 -6.46
C TYR A 270 12.39 -8.96 -4.94
N LYS A 271 12.72 -7.94 -4.12
CA LYS A 271 12.63 -8.04 -2.66
C LYS A 271 11.19 -8.16 -2.14
N LEU A 272 10.20 -7.65 -2.86
CA LEU A 272 8.79 -7.80 -2.55
C LEU A 272 8.17 -9.08 -3.15
N GLY A 273 8.90 -9.83 -3.98
CA GLY A 273 8.36 -11.00 -4.68
C GLY A 273 7.41 -10.66 -5.83
N LEU A 274 7.45 -9.44 -6.37
CA LEU A 274 6.63 -9.02 -7.52
C LEU A 274 7.06 -9.69 -8.84
N THR A 275 8.30 -10.21 -8.88
CA THR A 275 8.88 -10.95 -10.02
C THR A 275 8.93 -12.47 -9.80
N ARG A 276 8.08 -13.01 -8.91
CA ARG A 276 8.07 -14.46 -8.67
C ARG A 276 7.65 -15.23 -9.93
N PRO A 277 8.19 -16.44 -10.17
CA PRO A 277 7.74 -17.29 -11.27
C PRO A 277 6.25 -17.57 -11.19
N LEU A 278 5.61 -17.69 -12.36
CA LEU A 278 4.16 -17.94 -12.46
C LEU A 278 3.77 -19.25 -11.76
N GLU A 279 4.63 -20.25 -11.86
CA GLU A 279 4.43 -21.60 -11.32
C GLU A 279 4.19 -21.57 -9.81
N ASP A 280 4.83 -20.65 -9.09
CA ASP A 280 4.68 -20.56 -7.64
C ASP A 280 3.29 -20.07 -7.18
N TYR A 281 2.47 -19.54 -8.09
CA TYR A 281 1.13 -19.00 -7.77
C TYR A 281 0.09 -19.31 -8.84
N GLN A 282 0.38 -20.26 -9.73
CA GLN A 282 -0.53 -20.70 -10.78
C GLN A 282 -1.85 -21.23 -10.18
N GLU A 283 -1.76 -21.96 -9.07
CA GLU A 283 -2.91 -22.49 -8.35
C GLU A 283 -3.88 -21.38 -7.88
N LEU A 284 -3.33 -20.24 -7.43
CA LEU A 284 -4.10 -19.07 -7.00
C LEU A 284 -4.83 -18.40 -8.17
N ILE A 285 -4.32 -18.53 -9.39
CA ILE A 285 -4.90 -17.97 -10.62
C ILE A 285 -5.98 -18.88 -11.17
N ASP A 286 -5.67 -20.16 -11.34
CA ASP A 286 -6.52 -21.08 -12.11
C ASP A 286 -7.68 -21.62 -11.27
N TYR A 287 -7.41 -21.90 -9.99
CA TYR A 287 -8.33 -22.65 -9.15
C TYR A 287 -8.80 -21.85 -7.93
N ASN A 288 -8.17 -20.70 -7.64
CA ASN A 288 -8.36 -19.96 -6.40
C ASN A 288 -8.17 -20.91 -5.18
N THR A 289 -7.13 -21.72 -5.25
CA THR A 289 -6.72 -22.63 -4.18
C THR A 289 -5.25 -22.43 -3.82
N HIS A 290 -4.88 -22.85 -2.61
CA HIS A 290 -3.49 -22.94 -2.16
C HIS A 290 -3.31 -24.25 -1.40
N ASP A 291 -2.35 -25.06 -1.83
CA ASP A 291 -2.12 -26.41 -1.31
C ASP A 291 -3.37 -27.30 -1.40
N GLY A 292 -4.10 -27.18 -2.52
CA GLY A 292 -5.33 -27.92 -2.82
C GLY A 292 -6.55 -27.47 -2.02
N LYS A 293 -6.46 -26.38 -1.25
CA LYS A 293 -7.55 -25.87 -0.42
C LYS A 293 -8.08 -24.56 -0.97
N ALA A 294 -9.40 -24.40 -1.00
CA ALA A 294 -10.05 -23.14 -1.34
C ALA A 294 -9.55 -22.02 -0.42
N ILE A 295 -9.20 -20.89 -1.02
CA ILE A 295 -8.69 -19.73 -0.29
C ILE A 295 -9.76 -18.67 -0.11
N ASN A 296 -9.61 -17.87 0.95
CA ASN A 296 -10.21 -16.55 1.03
C ASN A 296 -9.25 -15.55 0.37
N PRO A 297 -9.57 -14.94 -0.79
CA PRO A 297 -8.71 -13.97 -1.48
C PRO A 297 -8.19 -12.82 -0.60
N LYS A 298 -8.98 -12.43 0.40
CA LYS A 298 -8.63 -11.38 1.38
C LYS A 298 -7.41 -11.74 2.23
N ASP A 299 -7.15 -13.03 2.44
CA ASP A 299 -5.97 -13.47 3.17
C ASP A 299 -4.67 -13.33 2.36
N TYR A 300 -4.80 -13.12 1.05
CA TYR A 300 -3.70 -13.10 0.09
C TYR A 300 -3.37 -11.69 -0.42
N VAL A 301 -4.00 -10.66 0.15
CA VAL A 301 -3.64 -9.24 -0.07
C VAL A 301 -2.70 -8.66 0.99
N VAL A 302 -2.38 -9.46 2.01
CA VAL A 302 -1.32 -9.18 2.99
C VAL A 302 -0.07 -9.97 2.66
N ALA A 303 1.09 -9.49 3.11
CA ALA A 303 2.35 -10.18 2.85
C ALA A 303 2.42 -11.58 3.47
N ARG A 304 3.13 -12.47 2.78
CA ARG A 304 3.58 -13.77 3.27
C ARG A 304 4.47 -13.61 4.49
N GLU A 305 4.74 -14.72 5.18
CA GLU A 305 5.60 -14.74 6.35
C GLU A 305 7.03 -14.20 6.11
N ASP A 306 7.51 -14.13 4.87
CA ASP A 306 8.81 -13.58 4.50
C ASP A 306 8.76 -12.07 4.12
N GLY A 307 7.58 -11.47 4.08
CA GLY A 307 7.35 -10.08 3.68
C GLY A 307 7.10 -9.89 2.19
N THR A 308 7.05 -10.96 1.40
CA THR A 308 6.75 -10.91 -0.04
C THR A 308 5.26 -11.04 -0.33
N VAL A 309 4.84 -10.67 -1.55
CA VAL A 309 3.47 -10.86 -2.01
C VAL A 309 3.18 -12.31 -2.41
N TRP A 310 1.90 -12.69 -2.36
CA TRP A 310 1.42 -14.00 -2.77
C TRP A 310 1.39 -14.20 -4.29
N VAL A 311 1.19 -13.12 -5.05
CA VAL A 311 1.05 -13.14 -6.51
C VAL A 311 1.98 -12.09 -7.10
N GLY A 312 2.77 -12.47 -8.10
CA GLY A 312 3.63 -11.54 -8.84
C GLY A 312 2.85 -10.72 -9.88
N SER A 313 3.26 -9.46 -10.07
CA SER A 313 2.79 -8.62 -11.19
C SER A 313 3.51 -8.96 -12.50
N ILE A 314 4.76 -9.42 -12.44
CA ILE A 314 5.62 -9.65 -13.62
C ILE A 314 6.28 -11.04 -13.53
N PRO A 315 5.57 -12.12 -13.87
CA PRO A 315 6.03 -13.51 -13.69
C PRO A 315 7.26 -13.94 -14.50
N SER A 316 7.82 -13.09 -15.35
CA SER A 316 8.75 -13.52 -16.40
C SER A 316 9.97 -12.62 -16.58
N SER A 317 10.27 -11.74 -15.62
CA SER A 317 11.52 -10.99 -15.69
C SER A 317 12.67 -11.94 -15.34
N PRO A 318 13.54 -12.32 -16.30
CA PRO A 318 14.72 -13.11 -15.98
C PRO A 318 15.51 -12.34 -14.94
N ILE A 319 15.75 -13.00 -13.80
CA ILE A 319 16.64 -12.46 -12.78
C ILE A 319 17.97 -12.23 -13.49
N GLY A 320 18.42 -10.99 -13.56
CA GLY A 320 19.78 -10.68 -13.97
C GLY A 320 20.73 -11.42 -13.06
N THR A 321 21.23 -12.56 -13.55
CA THR A 321 22.45 -13.21 -13.08
C THR A 321 23.66 -12.37 -13.46
#